data_AF-A0A9Q7X4S9-F1
#
_entry.id   AF-A0A9Q7X4S9-F1
#
_cell.length_a   1.000
_cell.length_b   1.000
_cell.length_c   1.000
_cell.angle_alpha   90.00
_cell.angle_beta   90.00
_cell.angle_gamma   90.00
#
_symmetry.space_group_name_H-M   'P 1'
#
loop_
_entity.id
_entity.type
_entity.pdbx_description
1 polymer ?
#
loop_
_entity_poly.entity_id
_entity_poly.type
_entity_poly.pdbx_seq_one_letter_code
_entity_poly.pdbx_strand_id
1 'polypeptide(L)'
;MTGMTLVRNEAGFTVGNRPPSLTARRYKQPPTSNSPSHYSRPHLSLALCRSSKMLLTRPLVILSIALLFFATVDAVGEDRSYASVLKGPSRLPSPSDSLDALSSDPGDALPPDFEFQSALITEAPYQRALLTEAPYQRALLTKAPFPWPASIPHWVPSHNPNPSSILKHYTVPRFTTPDGQTFGPFPIGTPKFQPTPYPLSIPHFQNTYTRNALLLADFEDVAIDWQLLGGERIYRPEPNILEAVREAVHAPLTSHGWKPREQGQGEFLWPPTVVHNSKGISGLEMPARRRLELHRELMSSLMGHSQTGPKAWRLTVRTNGWKRNVLMSKANAEDWVDTAKGGKNDDDFWLFHEAFLEPHPPNEVGVAKLAFLGGMYLPKDAIGKLEEAKSVKPAFQSVIRHLH
;
A
#
# COMPACT_ATOMS: atom_id res chain seq x y z
N MET A 1 -56.99 -26.28 -40.86
CA MET A 1 -56.58 -26.99 -42.10
C MET A 1 -55.08 -26.85 -42.24
N THR A 2 -54.39 -27.98 -42.50
CA THR A 2 -52.95 -28.15 -42.89
C THR A 2 -51.88 -27.57 -41.94
N GLY A 3 -50.91 -28.29 -41.40
CA GLY A 3 -50.50 -29.70 -41.53
C GLY A 3 -49.18 -29.89 -40.75
N MET A 4 -49.15 -30.89 -39.86
CA MET A 4 -47.98 -31.36 -39.10
C MET A 4 -46.92 -31.97 -40.03
N THR A 5 -45.64 -31.80 -39.71
CA THR A 5 -44.61 -32.79 -40.09
C THR A 5 -43.71 -33.08 -38.89
N LEU A 6 -43.74 -34.33 -38.45
CA LEU A 6 -43.04 -34.88 -37.30
C LEU A 6 -42.04 -35.88 -37.88
N VAL A 7 -40.73 -35.59 -37.78
CA VAL A 7 -39.68 -36.51 -38.21
C VAL A 7 -39.21 -37.31 -37.00
N ARG A 8 -39.53 -38.60 -37.06
CA ARG A 8 -39.17 -39.67 -36.14
C ARG A 8 -37.92 -40.34 -36.67
N ASN A 9 -36.88 -40.47 -35.87
CA ASN A 9 -35.78 -41.41 -36.14
C ASN A 9 -35.60 -42.31 -34.92
N GLU A 10 -36.04 -43.55 -35.10
CA GLU A 10 -35.76 -44.69 -34.24
C GLU A 10 -34.53 -45.42 -34.81
N ALA A 11 -33.50 -45.58 -34.00
CA ALA A 11 -32.53 -46.67 -34.15
C ALA A 11 -31.86 -46.90 -32.79
N GLY A 12 -32.29 -47.96 -32.12
CA GLY A 12 -31.61 -48.49 -30.94
C GLY A 12 -30.42 -49.35 -31.35
N PHE A 13 -29.35 -49.31 -30.55
CA PHE A 13 -28.43 -50.42 -30.37
C PHE A 13 -27.94 -50.42 -28.92
N THR A 14 -28.01 -51.58 -28.29
CA THR A 14 -27.68 -51.85 -26.90
C THR A 14 -26.32 -52.54 -26.76
N VAL A 15 -25.79 -52.44 -25.52
CA VAL A 15 -24.79 -53.31 -24.86
C VAL A 15 -23.30 -53.04 -25.13
N GLY A 16 -22.71 -52.34 -24.15
CA GLY A 16 -21.67 -52.89 -23.28
C GLY A 16 -20.24 -52.96 -23.82
N ASN A 17 -19.31 -52.20 -23.22
CA ASN A 17 -17.98 -52.70 -22.88
C ASN A 17 -17.28 -51.81 -21.84
N ARG A 18 -16.51 -52.50 -20.99
CA ARG A 18 -15.81 -52.08 -19.76
C ARG A 18 -14.95 -50.82 -19.88
N PRO A 19 -14.72 -50.08 -18.77
CA PRO A 19 -13.70 -49.05 -18.70
C PRO A 19 -12.28 -49.66 -18.70
N PRO A 20 -11.30 -49.03 -19.38
CA PRO A 20 -9.92 -49.50 -19.37
C PRO A 20 -9.26 -49.24 -18.00
N SER A 21 -8.66 -50.30 -17.46
CA SER A 21 -7.78 -50.29 -16.31
C SER A 21 -6.57 -49.37 -16.54
N LEU A 22 -6.40 -48.38 -15.65
CA LEU A 22 -5.20 -47.55 -15.57
C LEU A 22 -4.00 -48.41 -15.17
N THR A 23 -3.16 -48.75 -16.16
CA THR A 23 -1.84 -49.34 -15.92
C THR A 23 -0.86 -48.24 -15.56
N ALA A 24 -0.35 -48.29 -14.33
CA ALA A 24 0.70 -47.41 -13.83
C ALA A 24 1.97 -47.53 -14.68
N ARG A 25 2.31 -46.48 -15.43
CA ARG A 25 3.63 -46.34 -16.06
C ARG A 25 4.65 -46.01 -14.97
N ARG A 26 5.48 -47.00 -14.62
CA ARG A 26 6.77 -46.80 -13.93
C ARG A 26 7.62 -45.83 -14.75
N TYR A 27 7.90 -44.66 -14.19
CA TYR A 27 8.98 -43.82 -14.68
C TYR A 27 10.32 -44.49 -14.36
N LYS A 28 11.09 -44.82 -15.39
CA LYS A 28 12.50 -45.19 -15.29
C LYS A 28 13.29 -43.96 -14.85
N GLN A 29 14.06 -44.08 -13.77
CA GLN A 29 15.08 -43.10 -13.40
C GLN A 29 16.16 -43.03 -14.49
N PRO A 30 16.66 -41.83 -14.86
CA PRO A 30 17.86 -41.71 -15.68
C PRO A 30 19.12 -42.02 -14.85
N PRO A 31 20.19 -42.51 -15.50
CA PRO A 31 21.39 -43.00 -14.83
C PRO A 31 22.25 -41.87 -14.25
N THR A 32 22.81 -42.13 -13.07
CA THR A 32 23.84 -41.35 -12.39
C THR A 32 25.16 -41.45 -13.17
N SER A 33 25.57 -40.33 -13.77
CA SER A 33 26.90 -40.16 -14.37
C SER A 33 27.91 -39.75 -13.30
N ASN A 34 28.65 -40.74 -12.80
CA ASN A 34 29.93 -40.53 -12.13
C ASN A 34 31.03 -40.41 -13.20
N SER A 35 31.73 -39.27 -13.26
CA SER A 35 33.17 -39.22 -13.58
C SER A 35 33.75 -37.81 -13.31
N PRO A 36 34.95 -37.71 -12.72
CA PRO A 36 35.60 -36.45 -12.37
C PRO A 36 36.45 -35.93 -13.54
N SER A 37 36.64 -34.62 -13.65
CA SER A 37 37.72 -34.07 -14.46
C SER A 37 38.51 -33.00 -13.71
N HIS A 38 39.82 -33.17 -13.84
CA HIS A 38 40.92 -32.46 -13.22
C HIS A 38 41.10 -31.03 -13.77
N TYR A 39 41.59 -30.15 -12.89
CA TYR A 39 42.52 -29.03 -13.09
C TYR A 39 42.53 -28.25 -14.41
N SER A 40 42.32 -26.93 -14.33
CA SER A 40 43.35 -25.94 -14.75
C SER A 40 43.09 -24.55 -14.15
N ARG A 41 44.04 -24.04 -13.38
CA ARG A 41 44.24 -22.60 -13.12
C ARG A 41 44.66 -21.91 -14.43
N PRO A 42 44.44 -20.59 -14.52
CA PRO A 42 45.62 -19.76 -14.77
C PRO A 42 45.73 -18.55 -13.85
N HIS A 43 47.00 -18.15 -13.70
CA HIS A 43 47.54 -17.02 -12.98
C HIS A 43 47.35 -15.68 -13.71
N LEU A 44 47.29 -14.62 -12.91
CA LEU A 44 47.87 -13.28 -13.08
C LEU A 44 47.51 -12.46 -14.34
N SER A 45 46.96 -11.25 -14.12
CA SER A 45 47.78 -10.05 -14.36
C SER A 45 47.23 -8.82 -13.62
N LEU A 46 48.09 -8.27 -12.75
CA LEU A 46 47.98 -6.95 -12.15
C LEU A 46 48.43 -5.91 -13.18
N ALA A 47 47.54 -4.99 -13.55
CA ALA A 47 47.91 -3.78 -14.28
C ALA A 47 47.72 -2.57 -13.36
N LEU A 48 48.85 -2.09 -12.83
CA LEU A 48 49.02 -0.78 -12.22
C LEU A 48 48.93 0.30 -13.30
N CYS A 49 47.99 1.23 -13.17
CA CYS A 49 48.13 2.57 -13.75
C CYS A 49 47.93 3.62 -12.67
N ARG A 50 49.05 4.24 -12.28
CA ARG A 50 49.14 5.49 -11.54
C ARG A 50 48.90 6.66 -12.51
N SER A 51 48.06 7.63 -12.13
CA SER A 51 48.24 9.07 -12.39
C SER A 51 47.21 9.84 -11.55
N SER A 52 47.56 10.37 -10.37
CA SER A 52 48.17 11.68 -10.10
C SER A 52 47.21 12.89 -10.19
N LYS A 53 46.83 13.36 -8.99
CA LYS A 53 46.79 14.76 -8.51
C LYS A 53 45.60 15.69 -8.85
N MET A 54 45.20 16.42 -7.79
CA MET A 54 44.44 17.69 -7.70
C MET A 54 42.91 17.57 -7.87
N LEU A 55 42.02 18.08 -7.02
CA LEU A 55 42.06 19.09 -5.94
C LEU A 55 41.13 18.66 -4.80
N LEU A 56 41.57 18.89 -3.55
CA LEU A 56 40.83 18.63 -2.32
C LEU A 56 40.48 19.99 -1.69
N THR A 57 39.25 20.44 -1.90
CA THR A 57 38.62 21.52 -1.13
C THR A 57 37.23 21.05 -0.68
N ARG A 58 37.10 20.98 0.64
CA ARG A 58 35.98 20.66 1.55
C ARG A 58 34.61 21.29 1.17
N PRO A 59 33.45 20.81 1.69
CA PRO A 59 33.26 20.54 3.12
C PRO A 59 32.52 19.27 3.57
N LEU A 60 33.19 18.57 4.49
CA LEU A 60 32.66 17.74 5.58
C LEU A 60 31.90 18.62 6.60
N VAL A 61 30.67 19.00 6.29
CA VAL A 61 29.74 19.58 7.29
C VAL A 61 28.42 18.80 7.37
N ILE A 62 28.07 18.02 6.34
CA ILE A 62 26.76 17.33 6.30
C ILE A 62 26.77 15.98 7.05
N LEU A 63 27.94 15.40 7.36
CA LEU A 63 28.02 14.08 8.00
C LEU A 63 27.87 14.10 9.53
N SER A 64 27.92 15.27 10.19
CA SER A 64 27.78 15.35 11.66
C SER A 64 26.34 15.36 12.16
N ILE A 65 25.35 15.68 11.33
CA ILE A 65 23.94 15.73 11.76
C ILE A 65 23.28 14.34 11.67
N ALA A 66 23.73 13.48 10.75
CA ALA A 66 23.15 12.14 10.57
C ALA A 66 23.54 11.12 11.67
N LEU A 67 24.61 11.38 12.43
CA LEU A 67 25.11 10.45 13.47
C LEU A 67 24.62 10.77 14.89
N LEU A 68 23.88 11.86 15.10
CA LEU A 68 23.31 12.22 16.41
C LEU A 68 21.92 11.61 16.68
N PHE A 69 21.31 10.93 15.71
CA PHE A 69 19.94 10.39 15.84
C PHE A 69 19.84 8.85 15.92
N PHE A 70 20.96 8.11 15.96
CA PHE A 70 20.94 6.63 15.92
C PHE A 70 21.71 5.90 17.03
N ALA A 71 22.00 6.56 18.15
CA ALA A 71 22.36 5.90 19.40
C ALA A 71 21.39 6.47 20.45
N THR A 72 20.48 5.74 21.09
CA THR A 72 20.66 4.49 21.84
C THR A 72 19.29 3.85 22.08
N VAL A 73 19.06 2.60 21.71
CA VAL A 73 18.24 1.66 22.52
C VAL A 73 18.75 0.26 22.21
N ASP A 74 19.59 -0.28 23.08
CA ASP A 74 19.78 -1.73 23.18
C ASP A 74 19.68 -2.12 24.67
N ALA A 75 18.82 -3.12 24.89
CA ALA A 75 18.79 -4.11 25.96
C ALA A 75 19.06 -3.69 27.42
N VAL A 76 18.00 -3.66 28.23
CA VAL A 76 18.00 -4.28 29.57
C VAL A 76 16.64 -4.98 29.77
N GLY A 77 16.67 -6.29 29.95
CA GLY A 77 15.56 -7.04 30.54
C GLY A 77 15.78 -7.20 32.04
N GLU A 78 14.70 -7.31 32.80
CA GLU A 78 14.61 -8.22 33.95
C GLU A 78 13.16 -8.35 34.46
N ASP A 79 12.84 -9.58 34.85
CA ASP A 79 11.63 -10.07 35.49
C ASP A 79 11.36 -9.45 36.86
N ARG A 80 10.09 -9.60 37.30
CA ARG A 80 9.50 -9.55 38.67
C ARG A 80 8.66 -8.31 38.92
N SER A 81 7.57 -8.34 39.67
CA SER A 81 6.74 -9.37 40.29
C SER A 81 5.55 -8.58 40.85
N TYR A 82 4.31 -8.97 40.53
CA TYR A 82 3.13 -8.30 41.08
C TYR A 82 2.96 -8.68 42.56
N ALA A 83 2.98 -7.68 43.43
CA ALA A 83 2.48 -7.78 44.80
C ALA A 83 1.58 -6.58 45.12
N SER A 84 0.43 -6.94 45.67
CA SER A 84 -0.73 -6.19 46.13
C SER A 84 -0.46 -5.09 47.16
N VAL A 85 -1.19 -3.96 47.07
CA VAL A 85 -1.68 -3.12 48.21
C VAL A 85 -2.95 -2.38 47.71
N LEU A 86 -4.15 -2.80 48.08
CA LEU A 86 -5.00 -2.33 49.19
C LEU A 86 -5.59 -0.90 49.07
N LYS A 87 -6.92 -0.88 48.87
CA LYS A 87 -7.96 -0.07 49.53
C LYS A 87 -7.80 1.45 49.64
N GLY A 88 -8.79 2.15 49.10
CA GLY A 88 -9.30 3.41 49.63
C GLY A 88 -10.59 3.85 48.92
N PRO A 89 -11.73 4.02 49.61
CA PRO A 89 -13.00 4.39 48.99
C PRO A 89 -13.11 5.91 48.89
N SER A 90 -13.76 6.44 47.87
CA SER A 90 -14.17 7.84 47.85
C SER A 90 -15.62 7.97 47.40
N ARG A 91 -16.38 8.56 48.31
CA ARG A 91 -17.81 8.79 48.32
C ARG A 91 -18.17 9.85 47.27
N LEU A 92 -19.31 9.60 46.61
CA LEU A 92 -20.14 10.63 45.99
C LEU A 92 -20.66 11.62 47.05
N PRO A 93 -20.91 12.87 46.63
CA PRO A 93 -22.14 13.52 47.04
C PRO A 93 -23.01 13.90 45.83
N SER A 94 -24.30 13.60 46.01
CA SER A 94 -25.43 14.01 45.18
C SER A 94 -25.72 15.52 45.30
N PRO A 95 -26.49 16.07 44.33
CA PRO A 95 -26.73 17.50 44.17
C PRO A 95 -27.98 17.95 44.92
N SER A 96 -28.02 19.23 45.29
CA SER A 96 -29.27 19.97 45.53
C SER A 96 -29.02 21.47 45.69
N ASP A 97 -29.70 22.21 44.82
CA ASP A 97 -30.57 23.35 45.12
C ASP A 97 -30.02 24.78 45.31
N SER A 98 -30.69 25.65 44.53
CA SER A 98 -31.24 26.96 44.90
C SER A 98 -30.59 28.21 44.29
N LEU A 99 -31.41 28.79 43.41
CA LEU A 99 -31.51 30.18 42.98
C LEU A 99 -31.35 31.19 44.13
N ASP A 100 -30.76 32.36 43.85
CA ASP A 100 -31.39 33.65 44.18
C ASP A 100 -30.75 34.88 43.48
N ALA A 101 -31.67 35.69 42.93
CA ALA A 101 -31.78 37.15 42.79
C ALA A 101 -30.56 38.10 42.56
N LEU A 102 -30.64 38.79 41.40
CA LEU A 102 -30.70 40.27 41.20
C LEU A 102 -29.94 41.22 42.15
N SER A 103 -29.04 42.07 41.61
CA SER A 103 -29.32 43.50 41.32
C SER A 103 -28.07 44.42 41.35
N SER A 104 -27.93 45.22 40.28
CA SER A 104 -27.48 46.63 40.17
C SER A 104 -26.05 47.11 40.51
N ASP A 105 -25.30 47.41 39.42
CA ASP A 105 -24.78 48.74 38.99
C ASP A 105 -23.57 49.38 39.72
N PRO A 106 -22.93 50.45 39.19
CA PRO A 106 -21.73 50.41 38.33
C PRO A 106 -20.54 51.23 38.90
N GLY A 107 -19.34 51.10 38.32
CA GLY A 107 -18.29 52.11 38.53
C GLY A 107 -16.85 51.64 38.37
N ASP A 108 -16.23 52.16 37.31
CA ASP A 108 -14.83 52.61 37.21
C ASP A 108 -13.63 51.66 37.37
N ALA A 109 -12.86 51.67 36.28
CA ALA A 109 -11.40 51.77 36.22
C ALA A 109 -10.55 50.55 36.60
N LEU A 110 -10.04 49.87 35.58
CA LEU A 110 -8.62 49.76 35.17
C LEU A 110 -8.45 48.53 34.25
N PRO A 111 -7.59 48.57 33.20
CA PRO A 111 -7.35 47.40 32.37
C PRO A 111 -6.49 46.38 33.15
N PRO A 112 -6.91 45.11 33.27
CA PRO A 112 -6.11 44.10 33.92
C PRO A 112 -5.06 43.52 32.96
N ASP A 113 -4.00 43.05 33.59
CA ASP A 113 -2.90 42.29 33.05
C ASP A 113 -3.32 41.21 32.05
N PHE A 114 -2.43 40.97 31.08
CA PHE A 114 -2.48 39.87 30.12
C PHE A 114 -2.61 38.52 30.86
N GLU A 115 -3.85 38.09 31.08
CA GLU A 115 -4.16 36.70 31.36
C GLU A 115 -3.74 35.87 30.14
N PHE A 116 -2.73 35.02 30.34
CA PHE A 116 -2.47 33.88 29.49
C PHE A 116 -3.73 33.00 29.46
N GLN A 117 -4.59 33.22 28.47
CA GLN A 117 -5.60 32.26 28.09
C GLN A 117 -4.87 30.99 27.66
N SER A 118 -4.78 30.06 28.61
CA SER A 118 -4.52 28.66 28.34
C SER A 118 -5.61 28.22 27.36
N ALA A 119 -5.23 28.12 26.08
CA ALA A 119 -6.09 27.60 25.05
C ALA A 119 -6.58 26.23 25.51
N LEU A 120 -7.86 26.15 25.90
CA LEU A 120 -8.58 24.91 26.04
C LEU A 120 -8.52 24.23 24.66
N ILE A 121 -7.56 23.32 24.50
CA ILE A 121 -7.55 22.36 23.40
C ILE A 121 -8.83 21.56 23.59
N THR A 122 -9.86 21.95 22.85
CA THR A 122 -11.18 21.37 22.91
C THR A 122 -11.06 19.96 22.31
N GLU A 123 -11.21 18.93 23.14
CA GLU A 123 -11.14 17.50 22.78
C GLU A 123 -12.30 17.05 21.86
N ALA A 124 -12.53 17.72 20.74
CA ALA A 124 -13.74 17.57 19.93
C ALA A 124 -13.60 17.18 18.44
N PRO A 125 -12.52 16.54 17.94
CA PRO A 125 -12.60 15.85 16.63
C PRO A 125 -12.78 14.32 16.73
N TYR A 126 -12.30 13.67 17.79
CA TYR A 126 -12.08 12.22 17.77
C TYR A 126 -13.38 11.39 17.87
N GLN A 127 -14.39 11.88 18.60
CA GLN A 127 -15.64 11.14 18.81
C GLN A 127 -16.56 11.08 17.57
N ARG A 128 -16.35 11.94 16.56
CA ARG A 128 -17.22 11.97 15.37
C ARG A 128 -16.87 10.89 14.33
N ALA A 129 -15.68 10.30 14.40
CA ALA A 129 -15.23 9.25 13.48
C ALA A 129 -15.78 7.85 13.83
N LEU A 130 -16.20 7.62 15.08
CA LEU A 130 -16.59 6.29 15.58
C LEU A 130 -17.99 5.81 15.13
N LEU A 131 -18.84 6.68 14.59
CA LEU A 131 -20.26 6.35 14.31
C LEU A 131 -20.57 5.94 12.86
N THR A 132 -19.59 5.81 11.97
CA THR A 132 -19.82 5.53 10.53
C THR A 132 -19.08 4.32 9.96
N GLU A 133 -18.62 3.37 10.78
CA GLU A 133 -17.92 2.16 10.28
C GLU A 133 -18.82 1.12 9.59
N ALA A 134 -20.07 0.96 10.04
CA ALA A 134 -20.94 -0.13 9.60
C ALA A 134 -21.32 -0.13 8.09
N PRO A 135 -21.53 1.03 7.42
CA PRO A 135 -21.81 1.05 5.98
C PRO A 135 -20.56 0.74 5.14
N TYR A 136 -19.37 1.15 5.60
CA TYR A 136 -18.13 1.05 4.82
C TYR A 136 -17.70 -0.40 4.59
N GLN A 137 -17.71 -1.22 5.65
CA GLN A 137 -17.37 -2.64 5.54
C GLN A 137 -18.38 -3.43 4.70
N ARG A 138 -19.67 -3.06 4.75
CA ARG A 138 -20.72 -3.71 3.94
C ARG A 138 -20.63 -3.39 2.46
N ALA A 139 -20.26 -2.16 2.09
CA ALA A 139 -20.10 -1.75 0.69
C ALA A 139 -18.91 -2.42 -0.02
N LEU A 140 -17.88 -2.86 0.73
CA LEU A 140 -16.73 -3.58 0.16
C LEU A 140 -17.05 -5.00 -0.30
N LEU A 141 -18.19 -5.59 0.10
CA LEU A 141 -18.53 -6.99 -0.17
C LEU A 141 -19.43 -7.23 -1.39
N THR A 142 -19.96 -6.20 -2.05
CA THR A 142 -21.04 -6.36 -3.05
C THR A 142 -20.59 -6.39 -4.52
N LYS A 143 -19.29 -6.38 -4.83
CA LYS A 143 -18.82 -6.49 -6.22
C LYS A 143 -19.00 -7.92 -6.75
N ALA A 144 -19.34 -8.03 -8.03
CA ALA A 144 -19.66 -9.29 -8.72
C ALA A 144 -18.66 -10.42 -8.41
N PRO A 145 -19.11 -11.69 -8.34
CA PRO A 145 -18.23 -12.81 -8.07
C PRO A 145 -17.14 -12.83 -9.13
N PHE A 146 -15.89 -12.67 -8.68
CA PHE A 146 -14.74 -13.01 -9.48
C PHE A 146 -14.94 -14.45 -10.01
N PRO A 147 -14.42 -14.83 -11.20
CA PRO A 147 -14.59 -16.17 -11.77
C PRO A 147 -14.12 -17.32 -10.87
N TRP A 148 -13.55 -17.01 -9.71
CA TRP A 148 -12.98 -17.95 -8.78
C TRP A 148 -13.87 -18.18 -7.54
N PRO A 149 -14.14 -19.43 -7.15
CA PRO A 149 -14.74 -19.74 -5.85
C PRO A 149 -13.79 -19.31 -4.72
N ALA A 150 -14.31 -18.71 -3.65
CA ALA A 150 -13.52 -18.20 -2.51
C ALA A 150 -12.66 -19.25 -1.77
N SER A 151 -12.82 -20.54 -2.08
CA SER A 151 -12.24 -21.68 -1.35
C SER A 151 -10.93 -22.24 -1.91
N ILE A 152 -10.38 -21.71 -3.01
CA ILE A 152 -9.22 -22.31 -3.69
C ILE A 152 -8.06 -21.31 -3.71
N PRO A 153 -6.84 -21.61 -3.22
CA PRO A 153 -5.69 -20.73 -3.46
C PRO A 153 -5.34 -20.74 -4.96
N HIS A 154 -5.58 -19.62 -5.65
CA HIS A 154 -5.55 -19.54 -7.12
C HIS A 154 -4.17 -19.27 -7.72
N TRP A 155 -3.11 -19.80 -7.10
CA TRP A 155 -1.77 -19.77 -7.68
C TRP A 155 -1.23 -21.17 -7.92
N VAL A 156 -0.62 -21.35 -9.08
CA VAL A 156 -0.01 -22.62 -9.51
C VAL A 156 1.51 -22.50 -9.44
N PRO A 157 2.24 -23.61 -9.23
CA PRO A 157 3.69 -23.61 -9.44
C PRO A 157 4.02 -23.07 -10.83
N SER A 158 4.99 -22.16 -10.90
CA SER A 158 5.47 -21.62 -12.18
C SER A 158 6.06 -22.76 -13.01
N HIS A 159 5.68 -22.81 -14.30
CA HIS A 159 6.16 -23.85 -15.22
C HIS A 159 7.65 -23.69 -15.59
N ASN A 160 8.22 -22.51 -15.34
CA ASN A 160 9.61 -22.20 -15.62
C ASN A 160 10.28 -21.67 -14.34
N PRO A 161 10.53 -22.55 -13.34
CA PRO A 161 11.30 -22.13 -12.18
C PRO A 161 12.69 -21.76 -12.68
N ASN A 162 13.13 -20.53 -12.41
CA ASN A 162 14.52 -20.17 -12.66
C ASN A 162 15.38 -21.21 -11.91
N PRO A 163 16.20 -22.02 -12.59
CA PRO A 163 16.93 -23.12 -11.94
C PRO A 163 17.94 -22.63 -10.90
N SER A 164 18.32 -21.35 -10.95
CA SER A 164 19.19 -20.69 -9.96
C SER A 164 18.45 -20.15 -8.73
N SER A 165 17.11 -20.16 -8.73
CA SER A 165 16.31 -19.71 -7.60
C SER A 165 15.91 -20.89 -6.72
N ILE A 166 16.31 -20.81 -5.45
CA ILE A 166 15.96 -21.81 -4.42
C ILE A 166 14.48 -21.68 -4.03
N LEU A 167 13.83 -20.56 -4.33
CA LEU A 167 12.44 -20.29 -3.95
C LEU A 167 11.48 -20.91 -4.97
N LYS A 168 10.48 -21.66 -4.49
CA LYS A 168 9.35 -22.12 -5.30
C LYS A 168 8.65 -20.89 -5.89
N HIS A 169 8.70 -20.77 -7.22
CA HIS A 169 7.98 -19.73 -7.94
C HIS A 169 6.52 -20.15 -8.10
N TYR A 170 5.61 -19.25 -7.75
CA TYR A 170 4.18 -19.41 -7.99
C TYR A 170 3.72 -18.36 -8.99
N THR A 171 2.58 -18.59 -9.63
CA THR A 171 1.93 -17.61 -10.49
C THR A 171 0.42 -17.68 -10.34
N VAL A 172 -0.24 -16.53 -10.35
CA VAL A 172 -1.68 -16.48 -10.63
C VAL A 172 -1.85 -16.72 -12.13
N PRO A 173 -2.55 -17.78 -12.55
CA PRO A 173 -2.71 -18.11 -13.97
C PRO A 173 -3.52 -17.02 -14.69
N ARG A 174 -3.54 -17.08 -16.03
CA ARG A 174 -4.43 -16.23 -16.81
C ARG A 174 -5.89 -16.49 -16.47
N PHE A 175 -6.69 -15.45 -16.45
CA PHE A 175 -8.14 -15.54 -16.29
C PHE A 175 -8.84 -14.41 -17.02
N THR A 176 -10.12 -14.63 -17.30
CA THR A 176 -10.99 -13.67 -17.96
C THR A 176 -12.05 -13.20 -16.97
N THR A 177 -12.18 -11.90 -16.80
CA THR A 177 -13.20 -11.28 -15.95
C THR A 177 -14.57 -11.31 -16.63
N PRO A 178 -15.68 -11.09 -15.89
CA PRO A 178 -17.04 -11.16 -16.46
C PRO A 178 -17.31 -10.19 -17.62
N ASP A 179 -16.53 -9.11 -17.73
CA ASP A 179 -16.54 -8.14 -18.83
C ASP A 179 -15.72 -8.59 -20.06
N GLY A 180 -15.14 -9.79 -20.04
CA GLY A 180 -14.35 -10.34 -21.14
C GLY A 180 -12.87 -9.93 -21.14
N GLN A 181 -12.42 -9.11 -20.19
CA GLN A 181 -11.02 -8.71 -20.11
C GLN A 181 -10.14 -9.85 -19.60
N THR A 182 -9.01 -10.12 -20.27
CA THR A 182 -8.09 -11.18 -19.86
C THR A 182 -6.87 -10.59 -19.16
N PHE A 183 -6.55 -11.16 -17.99
CA PHE A 183 -5.46 -10.71 -17.14
C PHE A 183 -4.44 -11.83 -16.90
N GLY A 184 -3.21 -11.45 -16.56
CA GLY A 184 -2.14 -12.36 -16.17
C GLY A 184 -1.36 -13.01 -17.33
N PRO A 185 -0.50 -14.00 -17.04
CA PRO A 185 -0.25 -14.55 -15.71
C PRO A 185 0.50 -13.55 -14.82
N PHE A 186 0.23 -13.59 -13.52
CA PHE A 186 0.90 -12.73 -12.56
C PHE A 186 1.94 -13.52 -11.78
N PRO A 187 3.23 -13.17 -11.84
CA PRO A 187 4.26 -13.89 -11.10
C PRO A 187 4.20 -13.53 -9.60
N ILE A 188 4.47 -14.51 -8.75
CA ILE A 188 4.60 -14.34 -7.30
C ILE A 188 6.07 -14.55 -6.94
N GLY A 189 6.58 -13.73 -6.02
CA GLY A 189 7.97 -13.75 -5.56
C GLY A 189 8.92 -12.89 -6.40
N THR A 190 8.41 -12.02 -7.28
CA THR A 190 9.25 -11.07 -8.00
C THR A 190 9.71 -9.93 -7.09
N PRO A 191 10.95 -9.44 -7.26
CA PRO A 191 11.48 -8.35 -6.45
C PRO A 191 10.87 -6.98 -6.77
N LYS A 192 10.40 -6.80 -8.01
CA LYS A 192 9.94 -5.52 -8.57
C LYS A 192 8.49 -5.61 -9.06
N PHE A 193 7.88 -4.44 -9.26
CA PHE A 193 6.61 -4.33 -9.96
C PHE A 193 6.76 -4.91 -11.37
N GLN A 194 5.73 -5.61 -11.82
CA GLN A 194 5.63 -6.01 -13.22
C GLN A 194 4.81 -4.95 -13.96
N PRO A 195 5.21 -4.51 -15.16
CA PRO A 195 4.48 -3.52 -15.96
C PRO A 195 3.24 -4.16 -16.62
N THR A 196 2.42 -4.82 -15.81
CA THR A 196 1.21 -5.52 -16.23
C THR A 196 0.08 -5.03 -15.34
N PRO A 197 -0.98 -4.43 -15.92
CA PRO A 197 -2.13 -4.03 -15.15
C PRO A 197 -2.82 -5.26 -14.57
N TYR A 198 -3.43 -5.10 -13.41
CA TYR A 198 -4.21 -6.14 -12.77
C TYR A 198 -5.61 -5.63 -12.43
N PRO A 199 -6.61 -6.53 -12.37
CA PRO A 199 -7.96 -6.11 -12.01
C PRO A 199 -7.97 -5.65 -10.56
N LEU A 200 -8.37 -4.40 -10.31
CA LEU A 200 -8.27 -3.77 -8.99
C LEU A 200 -9.05 -4.52 -7.91
N SER A 201 -10.11 -5.25 -8.27
CA SER A 201 -10.90 -6.09 -7.37
C SER A 201 -10.39 -7.54 -7.26
N ILE A 202 -9.13 -7.81 -7.59
CA ILE A 202 -8.56 -9.15 -7.48
C ILE A 202 -8.66 -9.67 -6.02
N PRO A 203 -9.30 -10.83 -5.78
CA PRO A 203 -9.58 -11.31 -4.42
C PRO A 203 -8.30 -11.68 -3.64
N HIS A 204 -7.18 -11.88 -4.35
CA HIS A 204 -5.90 -12.25 -3.78
C HIS A 204 -5.36 -11.27 -2.74
N PHE A 205 -5.77 -10.00 -2.78
CA PHE A 205 -5.36 -9.00 -1.79
C PHE A 205 -6.39 -8.73 -0.71
N GLN A 206 -7.52 -9.44 -0.69
CA GLN A 206 -8.62 -9.13 0.24
C GLN A 206 -8.17 -9.15 1.71
N ASN A 207 -7.30 -10.10 2.05
CA ASN A 207 -6.69 -10.22 3.37
C ASN A 207 -5.92 -8.96 3.81
N THR A 208 -5.44 -8.13 2.88
CA THR A 208 -4.64 -6.95 3.21
C THR A 208 -5.49 -5.76 3.66
N TYR A 209 -6.76 -5.70 3.25
CA TYR A 209 -7.64 -4.56 3.54
C TYR A 209 -8.87 -4.90 4.39
N THR A 210 -9.08 -6.18 4.75
CA THR A 210 -10.16 -6.61 5.65
C THR A 210 -9.71 -6.95 7.07
N ARG A 211 -8.41 -7.17 7.32
CA ARG A 211 -7.92 -7.73 8.60
C ARG A 211 -7.97 -6.78 9.78
N ASN A 212 -7.88 -5.48 9.54
CA ASN A 212 -7.78 -4.48 10.60
C ASN A 212 -8.88 -3.44 10.38
N ALA A 213 -9.64 -3.15 11.44
CA ALA A 213 -10.56 -2.02 11.48
C ALA A 213 -9.74 -0.72 11.61
N LEU A 214 -9.05 -0.32 10.54
CA LEU A 214 -8.32 0.95 10.53
C LEU A 214 -9.26 2.07 10.10
N LEU A 215 -9.21 3.17 10.85
CA LEU A 215 -9.96 4.39 10.56
C LEU A 215 -9.22 5.20 9.50
N LEU A 216 -9.95 5.83 8.58
CA LEU A 216 -9.37 6.73 7.59
C LEU A 216 -8.86 8.00 8.29
N ALA A 217 -7.71 8.50 7.84
CA ALA A 217 -7.15 9.76 8.32
C ALA A 217 -6.61 10.59 7.14
N ASP A 218 -6.64 11.92 7.28
CA ASP A 218 -5.86 12.78 6.39
C ASP A 218 -4.38 12.68 6.79
N PHE A 219 -3.53 12.32 5.85
CA PHE A 219 -2.09 12.21 6.11
C PHE A 219 -1.48 13.56 6.50
N GLU A 220 -2.06 14.70 6.11
CA GLU A 220 -1.59 16.02 6.53
C GLU A 220 -1.90 16.29 8.01
N ASP A 221 -3.02 15.77 8.53
CA ASP A 221 -3.45 15.98 9.91
C ASP A 221 -2.63 15.12 10.89
N VAL A 222 -2.21 13.93 10.46
CA VAL A 222 -1.43 12.99 11.31
C VAL A 222 0.09 13.08 11.09
N ALA A 223 0.55 13.90 10.15
CA ALA A 223 1.97 14.15 9.94
C ALA A 223 2.55 15.22 10.90
N ILE A 224 1.75 15.72 11.86
CA ILE A 224 2.25 16.53 12.95
C ILE A 224 3.35 15.74 13.68
N ASP A 225 4.50 16.38 13.90
CA ASP A 225 5.72 15.78 14.45
C ASP A 225 6.34 14.61 13.66
N TRP A 226 5.96 14.45 12.39
CA TRP A 226 6.46 13.38 11.52
C TRP A 226 6.24 11.96 12.07
N GLN A 227 5.35 11.79 13.06
CA GLN A 227 5.07 10.48 13.68
C GLN A 227 4.46 9.48 12.70
N LEU A 228 3.69 9.97 11.72
CA LEU A 228 3.22 9.17 10.57
C LEU A 228 4.36 8.40 9.87
N LEU A 229 5.61 8.91 9.94
CA LEU A 229 6.76 8.31 9.28
C LEU A 229 7.38 7.13 10.06
N GLY A 230 7.11 7.04 11.35
CA GLY A 230 7.61 5.98 12.24
C GLY A 230 6.67 4.77 12.34
N GLY A 231 5.40 4.94 11.96
CA GLY A 231 4.35 3.95 12.12
C GLY A 231 4.53 2.65 11.32
N GLU A 232 3.67 1.67 11.60
CA GLU A 232 3.65 0.42 10.85
C GLU A 232 3.35 0.67 9.36
N ARG A 233 4.20 0.11 8.51
CA ARG A 233 4.14 0.28 7.05
C ARG A 233 3.31 -0.83 6.46
N ILE A 234 2.06 -0.58 6.12
CA ILE A 234 1.15 -1.62 5.62
C ILE A 234 0.99 -1.54 4.11
N TYR A 235 0.64 -2.65 3.48
CA TYR A 235 0.22 -2.69 2.07
C TYR A 235 -1.28 -2.92 2.04
N ARG A 236 -2.04 -2.02 1.38
CA ARG A 236 -3.51 -2.03 1.40
C ARG A 236 -4.08 -1.56 0.04
N PRO A 237 -3.96 -2.37 -1.03
CA PRO A 237 -4.52 -2.08 -2.35
C PRO A 237 -6.05 -2.19 -2.35
N GLU A 238 -6.74 -1.29 -1.66
CA GLU A 238 -8.19 -1.36 -1.53
C GLU A 238 -8.85 -1.01 -2.90
N PRO A 239 -9.73 -1.86 -3.46
CA PRO A 239 -10.20 -1.71 -4.84
C PRO A 239 -10.90 -0.37 -5.12
N ASN A 240 -11.70 0.13 -4.17
CA ASN A 240 -12.49 1.34 -4.35
C ASN A 240 -11.61 2.60 -4.38
N ILE A 241 -10.57 2.66 -3.54
CA ILE A 241 -9.63 3.78 -3.55
C ILE A 241 -8.74 3.74 -4.80
N LEU A 242 -8.27 2.57 -5.22
CA LEU A 242 -7.51 2.44 -6.44
C LEU A 242 -8.32 2.89 -7.66
N GLU A 243 -9.59 2.49 -7.76
CA GLU A 243 -10.48 2.93 -8.83
C GLU A 243 -10.64 4.45 -8.82
N ALA A 244 -10.94 5.05 -7.67
CA ALA A 244 -11.11 6.50 -7.56
C ALA A 244 -9.83 7.28 -7.85
N VAL A 245 -8.65 6.74 -7.50
CA VAL A 245 -7.35 7.30 -7.89
C VAL A 245 -7.16 7.23 -9.39
N ARG A 246 -7.44 6.07 -10.01
CA ARG A 246 -7.33 5.90 -11.46
C ARG A 246 -8.21 6.90 -12.20
N GLU A 247 -9.48 7.02 -11.81
CA GLU A 247 -10.43 7.98 -12.41
C GLU A 247 -9.96 9.43 -12.22
N ALA A 248 -9.54 9.81 -11.02
CA ALA A 248 -9.08 11.16 -10.70
C ALA A 248 -7.79 11.54 -11.44
N VAL A 249 -6.99 10.57 -11.85
CA VAL A 249 -5.82 10.78 -12.70
C VAL A 249 -6.19 10.79 -14.18
N HIS A 250 -7.02 9.85 -14.63
CA HIS A 250 -7.36 9.69 -16.05
C HIS A 250 -8.19 10.84 -16.58
N ALA A 251 -9.19 11.32 -15.84
CA ALA A 251 -10.11 12.32 -16.34
C ALA A 251 -9.40 13.65 -16.72
N PRO A 252 -8.54 14.25 -15.87
CA PRO A 252 -7.75 15.42 -16.23
C PRO A 252 -6.77 15.16 -17.37
N LEU A 253 -6.07 14.02 -17.36
CA LEU A 253 -5.08 13.74 -18.41
C LEU A 253 -5.77 13.60 -19.77
N THR A 254 -6.90 12.90 -19.81
CA THR A 254 -7.69 12.70 -21.04
C THR A 254 -8.25 14.03 -21.56
N SER A 255 -8.69 14.94 -20.69
CA SER A 255 -9.14 16.27 -21.12
C SER A 255 -8.03 17.11 -21.74
N HIS A 256 -6.77 16.82 -21.42
CA HIS A 256 -5.57 17.40 -22.04
C HIS A 256 -5.03 16.55 -23.21
N GLY A 257 -5.89 15.72 -23.82
CA GLY A 257 -5.55 14.92 -25.00
C GLY A 257 -4.60 13.76 -24.76
N TRP A 258 -4.28 13.43 -23.50
CA TRP A 258 -3.53 12.22 -23.20
C TRP A 258 -4.39 10.99 -23.50
N LYS A 259 -3.75 9.96 -24.05
CA LYS A 259 -4.34 8.63 -24.23
C LYS A 259 -3.42 7.63 -23.53
N PRO A 260 -3.95 6.72 -22.71
CA PRO A 260 -3.15 5.63 -22.16
C PRO A 260 -2.42 4.92 -23.31
N ARG A 261 -1.08 4.89 -23.27
CA ARG A 261 -0.32 4.08 -24.23
C ARG A 261 -0.44 2.60 -23.87
N GLU A 262 -0.05 1.74 -24.80
CA GLU A 262 0.13 0.31 -24.54
C GLU A 262 1.08 0.09 -23.32
N GLN A 263 0.91 -1.03 -22.59
CA GLN A 263 1.72 -1.43 -21.41
C GLN A 263 1.33 -0.82 -20.05
N GLY A 264 0.04 -0.62 -19.77
CA GLY A 264 -0.42 -0.33 -18.41
C GLY A 264 -0.08 1.08 -17.90
N GLN A 265 0.16 2.04 -18.80
CA GLN A 265 0.21 3.45 -18.42
C GLN A 265 -1.11 3.92 -17.83
N GLY A 266 -1.04 4.70 -16.76
CA GLY A 266 -2.20 5.14 -15.98
C GLY A 266 -2.91 4.00 -15.23
N GLU A 267 -2.45 2.75 -15.35
CA GLU A 267 -3.03 1.62 -14.64
C GLU A 267 -2.12 1.19 -13.48
N PHE A 268 -2.72 0.62 -12.43
CA PHE A 268 -1.94 0.07 -11.34
C PHE A 268 -1.20 -1.20 -11.76
N LEU A 269 0.11 -1.20 -11.50
CA LEU A 269 1.00 -2.29 -11.87
C LEU A 269 0.95 -3.43 -10.87
N TRP A 270 1.13 -4.66 -11.34
CA TRP A 270 1.22 -5.83 -10.46
C TRP A 270 2.40 -5.71 -9.49
N PRO A 271 2.17 -5.74 -8.16
CA PRO A 271 3.19 -5.48 -7.15
C PRO A 271 4.10 -6.69 -6.88
N PRO A 272 5.24 -6.49 -6.20
CA PRO A 272 5.98 -7.57 -5.55
C PRO A 272 5.08 -8.30 -4.54
N THR A 273 4.81 -9.58 -4.77
CA THR A 273 3.93 -10.39 -3.91
C THR A 273 4.61 -11.63 -3.36
N VAL A 274 4.20 -12.06 -2.18
CA VAL A 274 4.49 -13.38 -1.59
C VAL A 274 3.19 -14.00 -1.10
N VAL A 275 3.18 -15.33 -1.00
CA VAL A 275 2.07 -16.05 -0.38
C VAL A 275 2.11 -15.83 1.12
N HIS A 276 1.01 -15.32 1.67
CA HIS A 276 0.86 -15.16 3.10
C HIS A 276 0.52 -16.51 3.75
N ASN A 277 1.38 -16.99 4.64
CA ASN A 277 1.32 -18.35 5.21
C ASN A 277 0.77 -18.43 6.64
N SER A 278 -0.02 -17.46 7.11
CA SER A 278 -0.63 -17.57 8.44
C SER A 278 -1.78 -18.59 8.47
N LYS A 279 -1.93 -19.28 9.61
CA LYS A 279 -2.99 -20.27 9.81
C LYS A 279 -4.36 -19.61 9.62
N GLY A 280 -5.11 -20.06 8.60
CA GLY A 280 -6.51 -19.70 8.40
C GLY A 280 -6.79 -18.56 7.43
N ILE A 281 -5.78 -17.88 6.88
CA ILE A 281 -6.01 -16.83 5.88
C ILE A 281 -5.04 -16.95 4.71
N SER A 282 -5.52 -17.53 3.61
CA SER A 282 -4.80 -17.54 2.33
C SER A 282 -4.92 -16.18 1.64
N GLY A 283 -3.81 -15.66 1.13
CA GLY A 283 -3.80 -14.45 0.32
C GLY A 283 -2.40 -14.09 -0.15
N LEU A 284 -2.31 -13.06 -0.98
CA LEU A 284 -1.05 -12.45 -1.38
C LEU A 284 -0.81 -11.19 -0.54
N GLU A 285 0.45 -10.94 -0.22
CA GLU A 285 0.87 -9.73 0.45
C GLU A 285 2.18 -9.21 -0.15
N MET A 286 2.51 -7.96 0.15
CA MET A 286 3.82 -7.42 -0.18
C MET A 286 4.84 -7.83 0.89
N PRO A 287 6.03 -8.34 0.50
CA PRO A 287 7.09 -8.66 1.45
C PRO A 287 7.39 -7.50 2.39
N ALA A 288 7.54 -7.76 3.70
CA ALA A 288 7.80 -6.71 4.70
C ALA A 288 9.04 -5.86 4.34
N ARG A 289 10.11 -6.49 3.85
CA ARG A 289 11.30 -5.79 3.35
C ARG A 289 10.96 -4.80 2.22
N ARG A 290 10.09 -5.18 1.27
CA ARG A 290 9.67 -4.30 0.17
C ARG A 290 8.81 -3.14 0.63
N ARG A 291 7.91 -3.36 1.58
CA ARG A 291 7.15 -2.28 2.24
C ARG A 291 8.09 -1.26 2.90
N LEU A 292 9.12 -1.73 3.61
CA LEU A 292 10.13 -0.86 4.22
C LEU A 292 10.94 -0.07 3.19
N GLU A 293 11.37 -0.71 2.11
CA GLU A 293 12.15 -0.02 1.07
C GLU A 293 11.31 1.04 0.35
N LEU A 294 10.04 0.76 0.01
CA LEU A 294 9.13 1.74 -0.59
C LEU A 294 8.86 2.93 0.35
N HIS A 295 8.73 2.66 1.64
CA HIS A 295 8.61 3.73 2.63
C HIS A 295 9.86 4.61 2.65
N ARG A 296 11.06 4.03 2.60
CA ARG A 296 12.31 4.80 2.51
C ARG A 296 12.38 5.66 1.25
N GLU A 297 11.89 5.17 0.11
CA GLU A 297 11.78 5.96 -1.12
C GLU A 297 10.87 7.17 -0.94
N LEU A 298 9.70 6.97 -0.32
CA LEU A 298 8.81 8.07 0.03
C LEU A 298 9.52 9.05 0.98
N MET A 299 10.22 8.58 2.01
CA MET A 299 10.94 9.45 2.95
C MET A 299 12.03 10.26 2.27
N SER A 300 12.78 9.65 1.35
CA SER A 300 13.76 10.35 0.53
C SER A 300 13.11 11.48 -0.27
N SER A 301 11.94 11.22 -0.85
CA SER A 301 11.15 12.24 -1.55
C SER A 301 10.68 13.35 -0.61
N LEU A 302 10.20 13.03 0.59
CA LEU A 302 9.75 14.02 1.58
C LEU A 302 10.89 14.86 2.16
N MET A 303 12.09 14.31 2.35
CA MET A 303 13.25 15.08 2.81
C MET A 303 13.69 16.15 1.80
N GLY A 304 13.49 15.90 0.51
CA GLY A 304 13.75 16.86 -0.56
C GLY A 304 12.55 17.72 -0.94
N HIS A 305 11.43 17.60 -0.22
CA HIS A 305 10.19 18.30 -0.54
C HIS A 305 10.22 19.73 0.00
N SER A 306 9.87 20.70 -0.85
CA SER A 306 9.71 22.11 -0.45
C SER A 306 8.57 22.77 -1.23
N GLN A 307 8.21 24.01 -0.85
CA GLN A 307 7.19 24.77 -1.57
C GLN A 307 7.60 25.08 -3.02
N THR A 308 8.88 25.31 -3.28
CA THR A 308 9.41 25.65 -4.62
C THR A 308 9.85 24.44 -5.42
N GLY A 309 10.06 23.29 -4.77
CA GLY A 309 10.41 22.03 -5.38
C GLY A 309 9.57 20.90 -4.80
N PRO A 310 8.25 20.86 -5.08
CA PRO A 310 7.40 19.80 -4.55
C PRO A 310 7.88 18.44 -5.07
N LYS A 311 8.00 17.48 -4.15
CA LYS A 311 8.33 16.07 -4.43
C LYS A 311 7.20 15.11 -4.07
N ALA A 312 6.13 15.64 -3.49
CA ALA A 312 4.98 14.89 -3.06
C ALA A 312 3.72 15.75 -3.21
N TRP A 313 2.61 15.11 -3.56
CA TRP A 313 1.35 15.77 -3.88
C TRP A 313 0.22 15.10 -3.15
N ARG A 314 -0.77 15.90 -2.76
CA ARG A 314 -2.07 15.43 -2.30
C ARG A 314 -3.00 15.31 -3.51
N LEU A 315 -3.46 14.10 -3.77
CA LEU A 315 -4.58 13.82 -4.66
C LEU A 315 -5.85 13.68 -3.83
N THR A 316 -6.86 14.47 -4.15
CA THR A 316 -8.19 14.35 -3.53
C THR A 316 -9.06 13.45 -4.40
N VAL A 317 -9.60 12.39 -3.82
CA VAL A 317 -10.50 11.46 -4.51
C VAL A 317 -11.82 11.32 -3.76
N ARG A 318 -12.86 10.85 -4.46
CA ARG A 318 -14.17 10.56 -3.87
C ARG A 318 -14.46 9.07 -3.96
N THR A 319 -14.74 8.42 -2.83
CA THR A 319 -15.14 7.02 -2.76
C THR A 319 -16.43 6.90 -1.97
N ASN A 320 -17.49 6.32 -2.55
CA ASN A 320 -18.76 6.08 -1.85
C ASN A 320 -19.32 7.34 -1.12
N GLY A 321 -19.16 8.52 -1.72
CA GLY A 321 -19.58 9.80 -1.14
C GLY A 321 -18.58 10.46 -0.18
N TRP A 322 -17.51 9.77 0.21
CA TRP A 322 -16.47 10.29 1.11
C TRP A 322 -15.31 10.89 0.34
N LYS A 323 -14.78 12.00 0.85
CA LYS A 323 -13.53 12.60 0.36
C LYS A 323 -12.36 11.89 1.04
N ARG A 324 -11.39 11.43 0.26
CA ARG A 324 -10.14 10.81 0.74
C ARG A 324 -8.94 11.54 0.15
N ASN A 325 -7.85 11.60 0.91
CA ASN A 325 -6.62 12.26 0.50
C ASN A 325 -5.53 11.21 0.33
N VAL A 326 -5.00 11.11 -0.89
CA VAL A 326 -3.97 10.15 -1.28
C VAL A 326 -2.67 10.92 -1.49
N LEU A 327 -1.61 10.47 -0.84
CA LEU A 327 -0.27 11.00 -1.00
C LEU A 327 0.38 10.35 -2.22
N MET A 328 0.74 11.18 -3.20
CA MET A 328 1.45 10.80 -4.41
C MET A 328 2.91 11.21 -4.32
N SER A 329 3.81 10.33 -4.73
CA SER A 329 5.25 10.62 -4.83
C SER A 329 5.85 9.92 -6.05
N LYS A 330 6.86 10.55 -6.66
CA LYS A 330 7.60 9.96 -7.77
C LYS A 330 8.69 9.03 -7.23
N ALA A 331 8.89 7.90 -7.89
CA ALA A 331 9.95 6.94 -7.58
C ALA A 331 10.77 6.61 -8.83
N ASN A 332 12.02 6.19 -8.63
CA ASN A 332 12.86 5.78 -9.75
C ASN A 332 12.37 4.46 -10.38
N ALA A 333 11.81 4.52 -11.58
CA ALA A 333 11.27 3.35 -12.26
C ALA A 333 12.28 2.20 -12.41
N GLU A 334 13.57 2.50 -12.60
CA GLU A 334 14.62 1.50 -12.75
C GLU A 334 14.81 0.66 -11.48
N ASP A 335 14.59 1.23 -10.31
CA ASP A 335 14.75 0.56 -9.02
C ASP A 335 13.52 -0.30 -8.69
N TRP A 336 12.34 0.14 -9.13
CA TRP A 336 11.06 -0.38 -8.64
C TRP A 336 10.31 -1.23 -9.65
N VAL A 337 10.48 -1.01 -10.95
CA VAL A 337 9.76 -1.70 -12.01
C VAL A 337 10.72 -2.60 -12.80
N ASP A 338 10.23 -3.75 -13.23
CA ASP A 338 10.94 -4.65 -14.12
C ASP A 338 11.01 -4.05 -15.54
N THR A 339 12.00 -3.16 -15.75
CA THR A 339 12.21 -2.38 -16.98
C THR A 339 12.59 -3.25 -18.18
N ALA A 340 13.00 -4.51 -17.98
CA ALA A 340 13.13 -5.47 -19.08
C ALA A 340 11.82 -5.67 -19.87
N LYS A 341 10.69 -5.23 -19.30
CA LYS A 341 9.35 -5.31 -19.89
C LYS A 341 8.61 -3.97 -19.97
N GLY A 342 9.19 -2.87 -19.48
CA GLY A 342 8.53 -1.57 -19.33
C GLY A 342 9.16 -0.48 -20.19
N GLY A 343 8.31 0.30 -20.87
CA GLY A 343 8.65 1.23 -21.95
C GLY A 343 9.68 2.34 -21.69
N LYS A 344 9.93 3.09 -22.78
CA LYS A 344 10.93 4.16 -22.95
C LYS A 344 10.89 5.23 -21.84
N ASN A 345 12.00 5.97 -21.71
CA ASN A 345 12.28 7.08 -20.79
C ASN A 345 11.24 8.23 -20.71
N ASP A 346 10.03 8.11 -21.23
CA ASP A 346 9.04 9.19 -21.34
C ASP A 346 8.05 9.26 -20.16
N ASP A 347 8.03 8.22 -19.31
CA ASP A 347 7.09 8.11 -18.20
C ASP A 347 7.82 8.05 -16.86
N ASP A 348 7.12 8.57 -15.85
CA ASP A 348 7.56 8.54 -14.46
C ASP A 348 6.74 7.50 -13.70
N PHE A 349 7.38 6.76 -12.78
CA PHE A 349 6.69 5.83 -11.90
C PHE A 349 6.24 6.55 -10.63
N TRP A 350 4.95 6.45 -10.33
CA TRP A 350 4.30 7.12 -9.21
C TRP A 350 3.81 6.12 -8.17
N LEU A 351 4.05 6.43 -6.91
CA LEU A 351 3.61 5.67 -5.74
C LEU A 351 2.46 6.40 -5.04
N PHE A 352 1.47 5.63 -4.56
CA PHE A 352 0.28 6.14 -3.90
C PHE A 352 0.17 5.59 -2.48
N HIS A 353 -0.08 6.48 -1.52
CA HIS A 353 -0.21 6.13 -0.12
C HIS A 353 -1.44 6.80 0.50
N GLU A 354 -1.96 6.20 1.57
CA GLU A 354 -3.06 6.76 2.34
C GLU A 354 -2.82 6.55 3.83
N ALA A 355 -3.19 7.54 4.65
CA ALA A 355 -3.04 7.45 6.09
C ALA A 355 -4.27 6.82 6.74
N PHE A 356 -4.01 6.09 7.80
CA PHE A 356 -4.99 5.42 8.63
C PHE A 356 -4.64 5.59 10.10
N LEU A 357 -5.63 5.45 10.98
CA LEU A 357 -5.45 5.36 12.42
C LEU A 357 -5.84 3.95 12.88
N GLU A 358 -4.96 3.33 13.67
CA GLU A 358 -5.31 2.11 14.39
C GLU A 358 -6.17 2.48 15.60
N PRO A 359 -7.40 1.93 15.72
CA PRO A 359 -8.24 2.19 16.88
C PRO A 359 -7.54 1.68 18.13
N HIS A 360 -7.41 2.55 19.11
CA HIS A 360 -6.90 2.21 20.43
C HIS A 360 -8.05 2.14 21.44
N PRO A 361 -7.83 1.53 22.62
CA PRO A 361 -8.78 1.58 23.72
C PRO A 361 -9.24 3.02 24.01
N PRO A 362 -10.42 3.21 24.61
CA PRO A 362 -10.91 4.54 24.94
C PRO A 362 -9.86 5.30 25.76
N ASN A 363 -9.49 6.50 25.31
CA ASN A 363 -8.50 7.45 25.86
C ASN A 363 -7.07 7.40 25.30
N GLU A 364 -6.77 6.56 24.31
CA GLU A 364 -5.46 6.57 23.65
C GLU A 364 -5.55 7.13 22.23
N VAL A 365 -4.57 7.99 21.88
CA VAL A 365 -4.42 8.50 20.51
C VAL A 365 -4.06 7.31 19.61
N GLY A 366 -4.85 7.10 18.55
CA GLY A 366 -4.60 6.01 17.62
C GLY A 366 -3.24 6.15 16.96
N VAL A 367 -2.52 5.04 16.81
CA VAL A 367 -1.24 5.04 16.10
C VAL A 367 -1.51 5.25 14.60
N ALA A 368 -0.94 6.32 14.06
CA ALA A 368 -1.02 6.61 12.63
C ALA A 368 -0.22 5.56 11.83
N LYS A 369 -0.83 5.04 10.77
CA LYS A 369 -0.23 4.11 9.82
C LYS A 369 -0.31 4.69 8.43
N LEU A 370 0.77 4.56 7.67
CA LEU A 370 0.79 4.92 6.25
C LEU A 370 0.71 3.64 5.42
N ALA A 371 -0.39 3.50 4.69
CA ALA A 371 -0.61 2.36 3.82
C ALA A 371 -0.11 2.66 2.40
N PHE A 372 0.70 1.77 1.86
CA PHE A 372 1.00 1.77 0.44
C PHE A 372 -0.16 1.14 -0.34
N LEU A 373 -0.70 1.86 -1.32
CA LEU A 373 -1.84 1.43 -2.13
C LEU A 373 -1.38 0.71 -3.40
N GLY A 374 -0.40 1.26 -4.10
CA GLY A 374 0.06 0.76 -5.39
C GLY A 374 0.92 1.78 -6.14
N GLY A 375 1.32 1.43 -7.37
CA GLY A 375 2.04 2.35 -8.25
C GLY A 375 1.62 2.23 -9.71
N MET A 376 1.77 3.33 -10.45
CA MET A 376 1.40 3.44 -11.87
C MET A 376 2.42 4.28 -12.64
N TYR A 377 2.54 4.04 -13.95
CA TYR A 377 3.26 4.95 -14.84
C TYR A 377 2.38 6.13 -15.25
N LEU A 378 2.91 7.34 -15.18
CA LEU A 378 2.29 8.55 -15.69
C LEU A 378 3.24 9.28 -16.64
N PRO A 379 2.73 10.02 -17.64
CA PRO A 379 3.58 10.84 -18.49
C PRO A 379 4.33 11.89 -17.66
N LYS A 380 5.53 12.30 -18.09
CA LYS A 380 6.35 13.32 -17.39
C LYS A 380 5.63 14.63 -17.10
N ASP A 381 4.68 15.01 -17.94
CA ASP A 381 3.89 16.23 -17.80
C ASP A 381 2.59 16.04 -16.98
N ALA A 382 2.37 14.85 -16.41
CA ALA A 382 1.13 14.52 -15.71
C ALA A 382 0.83 15.46 -14.55
N ILE A 383 1.83 15.76 -13.71
CA ILE A 383 1.62 16.62 -12.54
C ILE A 383 1.18 18.02 -12.95
N GLY A 384 1.80 18.61 -13.99
CA GLY A 384 1.38 19.93 -14.47
C GLY A 384 -0.09 19.95 -14.88
N LYS A 385 -0.53 18.94 -15.62
CA LYS A 385 -1.94 18.78 -16.04
C LYS A 385 -2.89 18.53 -14.86
N LEU A 386 -2.46 17.72 -13.89
CA LEU A 386 -3.25 17.42 -12.69
C LEU A 386 -3.37 18.63 -11.76
N GLU A 387 -2.34 19.48 -11.66
CA GLU A 387 -2.36 20.74 -10.91
C GLU A 387 -3.24 21.79 -11.60
N GLU A 388 -3.13 21.92 -12.93
CA GLU A 388 -4.00 22.80 -13.74
C GLU A 388 -5.48 22.45 -13.56
N ALA A 389 -5.80 21.15 -13.54
CA ALA A 389 -7.14 20.65 -13.28
C ALA A 389 -7.55 20.70 -11.79
N LYS A 390 -6.67 21.17 -10.90
CA LYS A 390 -6.87 21.21 -9.43
C LYS A 390 -7.17 19.85 -8.81
N SER A 391 -6.77 18.76 -9.46
CA SER A 391 -6.93 17.39 -8.98
C SER A 391 -5.86 17.05 -7.93
N VAL A 392 -4.66 17.62 -8.09
CA VAL A 392 -3.58 17.53 -7.12
C VAL A 392 -3.12 18.91 -6.66
N LYS A 393 -2.45 18.94 -5.51
CA LYS A 393 -1.68 20.09 -5.03
C LYS A 393 -0.47 19.61 -4.23
N PRO A 394 0.60 20.41 -4.07
CA PRO A 394 1.71 20.02 -3.21
C PRO A 394 1.23 19.59 -1.82
N ALA A 395 1.75 18.47 -1.33
CA ALA A 395 1.43 17.96 0.00
C ALA A 395 2.07 18.83 1.10
N PHE A 396 1.55 18.75 2.33
CA PHE A 396 2.17 19.34 3.53
C PHE A 396 2.40 20.87 3.48
N GLN A 397 1.69 21.60 2.61
CA GLN A 397 1.86 23.06 2.52
C GLN A 397 1.58 23.79 3.84
N SER A 398 0.67 23.27 4.67
CA SER A 398 0.40 23.79 6.01
C SER A 398 1.57 23.55 6.96
N VAL A 399 2.16 22.35 6.95
CA VAL A 399 3.24 21.94 7.86
C VAL A 399 4.55 22.65 7.54
N ILE A 400 4.90 22.75 6.25
CA ILE A 400 6.18 23.35 5.82
C ILE A 400 6.29 24.82 6.20
N ARG A 401 5.15 25.55 6.27
CA ARG A 401 5.13 26.96 6.70
C ARG A 401 5.53 27.17 8.17
N HIS A 402 5.53 26.12 8.99
CA HIS A 402 5.85 26.22 10.41
C HIS A 402 7.27 25.73 10.75
N LEU A 403 7.99 25.17 9.76
CA LEU A 403 9.37 24.67 9.92
C LEU A 403 10.44 25.66 9.45
N HIS A 404 10.03 26.73 8.77
CA HIS A 404 10.85 27.87 8.36
C HIS A 404 10.28 29.14 8.96
#